data_AF-A0A6V8PBV2-F1
#
_entry.id   AF-A0A6V8PBV2-F1
#
_cell.length_a   1.000
_cell.length_b   1.000
_cell.length_c   1.000
_cell.angle_alpha   90.00
_cell.angle_beta   90.00
_cell.angle_gamma   90.00
#
_symmetry.space_group_name_H-M   'P 1'
#
loop_
_entity.id
_entity.type
_entity.pdbx_description
1 polymer ?
#
loop_
_entity_poly.entity_id
_entity_poly.type
_entity_poly.pdbx_seq_one_letter_code
_entity_poly.pdbx_strand_id
1 'polypeptide(L)'
;MKVTDPVCKMVIDDKDAVATSTYKGITYYFCSKACKEDFDKNPESFISRMPKMEEMIAAIAEKGSEHPLAEAIIKRANMMGLSRPDYETFEAIPGHGVMVVYEGKEILIGNRRLMKDRGIPYENKEAIISDLEEKGNTVMIVAREKKLMGFIAVADTLKENAGDVIKGLKTL
;
A
#
# COMPACT_ATOMS: atom_id res chain seq x y z
N MET A 1 25.97 -7.45 1.84
CA MET A 1 24.65 -7.31 2.51
C MET A 1 23.64 -8.16 1.78
N LYS A 2 22.67 -8.77 2.49
CA LYS A 2 21.65 -9.58 1.83
C LYS A 2 20.70 -8.69 1.03
N VAL A 3 20.57 -8.99 -0.25
CA VAL A 3 19.71 -8.29 -1.22
C VAL A 3 18.78 -9.30 -1.88
N THR A 4 17.64 -8.84 -2.36
CA THR A 4 16.62 -9.70 -2.98
C THR A 4 16.56 -9.43 -4.48
N ASP A 5 16.72 -10.48 -5.28
CA ASP A 5 16.49 -10.41 -6.72
C ASP A 5 15.02 -10.05 -6.99
N PRO A 6 14.74 -8.93 -7.70
CA PRO A 6 13.37 -8.45 -7.90
C PRO A 6 12.54 -9.35 -8.83
N VAL A 7 13.18 -10.18 -9.66
CA VAL A 7 12.53 -11.08 -10.63
C VAL A 7 12.11 -12.39 -9.97
N CYS A 8 13.07 -13.12 -9.38
CA CYS A 8 12.81 -14.46 -8.85
C CYS A 8 12.61 -14.53 -7.33
N LYS A 9 12.81 -13.42 -6.61
CA LYS A 9 12.75 -13.30 -5.13
C LYS A 9 13.81 -14.10 -4.37
N MET A 10 14.85 -14.59 -5.05
CA MET A 10 15.99 -15.23 -4.41
C MET A 10 16.76 -14.20 -3.57
N VAL A 11 17.09 -14.56 -2.33
CA VAL A 11 17.94 -13.76 -1.45
C VAL A 11 19.39 -14.14 -1.70
N ILE A 12 20.21 -13.16 -2.04
CA ILE A 12 21.65 -13.32 -2.34
C ILE A 12 22.45 -12.32 -1.52
N ASP A 13 23.74 -12.56 -1.32
CA ASP A 13 24.64 -11.50 -0.84
C ASP A 13 24.98 -10.56 -2.02
N ASP A 14 25.08 -9.26 -1.78
CA ASP A 14 25.41 -8.26 -2.80
C ASP A 14 26.75 -8.55 -3.50
N LYS A 15 27.70 -9.15 -2.77
CA LYS A 15 29.01 -9.60 -3.29
C LYS A 15 28.91 -10.81 -4.21
N ASP A 16 27.86 -11.61 -4.04
CA ASP A 16 27.60 -12.84 -4.80
C ASP A 16 26.63 -12.61 -5.96
N ALA A 17 26.23 -11.37 -6.20
CA ALA A 17 25.35 -11.01 -7.30
C ALA A 17 26.04 -11.29 -8.65
N VAL A 18 25.42 -12.16 -9.44
CA VAL A 18 25.92 -12.54 -10.77
C VAL A 18 25.85 -11.36 -11.73
N ALA A 19 24.89 -10.46 -11.52
CA ALA A 19 24.79 -9.23 -12.29
C ALA A 19 24.06 -8.14 -11.49
N THR A 20 24.21 -6.89 -11.94
CA THR A 20 23.50 -5.73 -11.41
C THR A 20 22.93 -4.87 -12.52
N SER A 21 21.91 -4.07 -12.20
CA SER A 21 21.31 -3.09 -13.11
C SER A 21 20.89 -1.87 -12.32
N THR A 22 21.07 -0.68 -12.87
CA THR A 22 20.68 0.57 -12.22
C THR A 22 19.44 1.13 -12.90
N TYR A 23 18.37 1.30 -12.14
CA TYR A 23 17.12 1.86 -12.65
C TYR A 23 16.57 2.92 -11.68
N LYS A 24 16.17 4.09 -12.21
CA LYS A 24 15.72 5.27 -11.43
C LYS A 24 16.67 5.64 -10.27
N GLY A 25 17.98 5.48 -10.48
CA GLY A 25 19.02 5.81 -9.48
C GLY A 25 19.23 4.75 -8.39
N ILE A 26 18.56 3.60 -8.47
CA ILE A 26 18.69 2.48 -7.52
C ILE A 26 19.40 1.32 -8.22
N THR A 27 20.37 0.72 -7.54
CA THR A 27 21.07 -0.47 -8.02
C THR A 27 20.36 -1.74 -7.54
N TYR A 28 20.00 -2.59 -8.50
CA TYR A 28 19.37 -3.89 -8.29
C TYR A 28 20.40 -4.99 -8.54
N TYR A 29 20.26 -6.09 -7.78
CA TYR A 29 21.19 -7.22 -7.77
C TYR A 29 20.44 -8.48 -8.20
N PHE A 30 21.08 -9.32 -9.02
CA PHE A 30 20.44 -10.47 -9.64
C PHE A 30 21.20 -11.76 -9.38
N CYS A 31 20.45 -12.84 -9.14
CA CYS A 31 21.00 -14.18 -8.91
C CYS A 31 21.52 -14.83 -10.20
N SER A 32 21.09 -14.34 -11.37
CA SER A 32 21.48 -14.87 -12.67
C SER A 32 21.42 -13.80 -13.77
N LYS A 33 22.12 -14.05 -14.88
CA LYS A 33 22.04 -13.19 -16.06
C LYS A 33 20.63 -13.14 -16.67
N ALA A 34 19.90 -14.26 -16.62
CA ALA A 34 18.51 -14.33 -17.10
C ALA A 34 17.59 -13.39 -16.30
N CYS A 35 17.69 -13.38 -14.96
CA CYS A 35 16.90 -12.45 -14.13
C CYS A 35 17.24 -10.98 -14.45
N LYS A 36 18.51 -10.66 -14.70
CA LYS A 36 18.88 -9.31 -15.15
C LYS A 36 18.26 -8.98 -16.51
N GLU A 37 18.33 -9.87 -17.48
CA GLU A 37 17.78 -9.64 -18.83
C GLU A 37 16.27 -9.44 -18.80
N ASP A 38 15.55 -10.25 -18.02
CA ASP A 38 14.11 -10.10 -17.85
C ASP A 38 13.75 -8.80 -17.15
N PHE A 39 14.53 -8.41 -16.14
CA PHE A 39 14.42 -7.11 -15.50
C PHE A 39 14.64 -5.97 -16.49
N ASP A 40 15.71 -5.98 -17.28
CA ASP A 40 16.05 -4.89 -18.20
C ASP A 40 15.02 -4.72 -19.32
N LYS A 41 14.31 -5.79 -19.72
CA LYS A 41 13.22 -5.73 -20.72
C LYS A 41 11.99 -4.98 -20.21
N ASN A 42 11.63 -5.17 -18.94
CA ASN A 42 10.49 -4.50 -18.33
C ASN A 42 10.71 -4.25 -16.84
N PRO A 43 11.57 -3.29 -16.46
CA PRO A 43 11.91 -3.09 -15.06
C PRO A 43 10.67 -2.80 -14.20
N GLU A 44 9.71 -2.04 -14.75
CA GLU A 44 8.51 -1.57 -14.06
C GLU A 44 7.61 -2.71 -13.54
N SER A 45 7.58 -3.87 -14.21
CA SER A 45 6.83 -5.04 -13.71
C SER A 45 7.46 -5.71 -12.49
N PHE A 46 8.75 -5.51 -12.26
CA PHE A 46 9.51 -6.16 -11.18
C PHE A 46 9.84 -5.21 -10.03
N ILE A 47 9.99 -3.92 -10.34
CA ILE A 47 10.32 -2.84 -9.40
C ILE A 47 9.11 -2.06 -8.93
N SER A 48 7.90 -2.60 -9.01
CA SER A 48 6.73 -2.04 -8.32
C SER A 48 7.00 -2.00 -6.80
N ARG A 49 7.86 -1.06 -6.40
CA ARG A 49 8.57 -0.94 -5.15
C ARG A 49 8.91 0.55 -4.99
N MET A 50 7.85 1.35 -4.93
CA MET A 50 7.84 2.32 -3.84
C MET A 50 7.67 1.47 -2.56
N PRO A 51 8.23 1.85 -1.40
CA PRO A 51 7.63 1.44 -0.13
C PRO A 51 6.18 1.92 -0.21
N LYS A 52 5.28 1.00 -0.55
CA LYS A 52 3.92 1.36 -0.94
C LYS A 52 3.22 1.76 0.35
N MET A 53 2.55 2.90 0.31
CA MET A 53 1.56 3.41 1.27
C MET A 53 0.76 2.31 2.00
N GLU A 54 0.55 1.16 1.36
CA GLU A 54 0.05 -0.12 1.88
C GLU A 54 0.70 -0.60 3.21
N GLU A 55 2.03 -0.54 3.35
CA GLU A 55 2.76 -0.93 4.59
C GLU A 55 2.44 0.02 5.75
N MET A 56 2.27 1.30 5.39
CA MET A 56 1.95 2.41 6.29
C MET A 56 0.53 2.28 6.81
N ILE A 57 -0.44 2.13 5.90
CA ILE A 57 -1.87 2.01 6.22
C ILE A 57 -2.12 0.80 7.13
N ALA A 58 -1.41 -0.32 6.90
CA ALA A 58 -1.54 -1.51 7.74
C ALA A 58 -1.03 -1.32 9.17
N ALA A 59 0.07 -0.59 9.36
CA ALA A 59 0.61 -0.26 10.68
C ALA A 59 -0.26 0.77 11.44
N ILE A 60 -0.90 1.66 10.68
CA ILE A 60 -1.77 2.74 11.19
C ILE A 60 -3.13 2.20 11.65
N ALA A 61 -3.68 1.19 10.98
CA ALA A 61 -5.02 0.67 11.27
C ALA A 61 -5.10 -0.17 12.57
N GLU A 62 -3.97 -0.67 13.09
CA GLU A 62 -3.92 -1.64 14.20
C GLU A 62 -4.32 -1.11 15.57
N LYS A 63 -3.85 0.08 15.97
CA LYS A 63 -3.79 0.40 17.42
C LYS A 63 -5.02 1.10 18.00
N GLY A 64 -6.08 1.36 17.22
CA GLY A 64 -7.25 2.07 17.74
C GLY A 64 -8.59 1.82 17.04
N SER A 65 -8.69 0.81 16.17
CA SER A 65 -9.93 0.54 15.43
C SER A 65 -10.22 -0.96 15.38
N GLU A 66 -11.21 -1.44 16.15
CA GLU A 66 -11.68 -2.83 16.16
C GLU A 66 -12.47 -3.22 14.89
N HIS A 67 -12.31 -2.46 13.79
CA HIS A 67 -13.15 -2.64 12.60
C HIS A 67 -12.64 -3.79 11.72
N PRO A 68 -13.54 -4.60 11.12
CA PRO A 68 -13.20 -5.69 10.18
C PRO A 68 -12.27 -5.28 9.02
N LEU A 69 -12.31 -3.99 8.65
CA LEU A 69 -11.43 -3.40 7.65
C LEU A 69 -9.94 -3.42 8.08
N ALA A 70 -9.65 -3.10 9.34
CA ALA A 70 -8.28 -3.06 9.84
C ALA A 70 -7.65 -4.46 9.74
N GLU A 71 -8.41 -5.49 10.14
CA GLU A 71 -7.97 -6.89 10.06
C GLU A 71 -7.63 -7.32 8.63
N ALA A 72 -8.47 -6.97 7.65
CA ALA A 72 -8.22 -7.31 6.25
C ALA A 72 -6.91 -6.68 5.71
N ILE A 73 -6.64 -5.43 6.09
CA ILE A 73 -5.43 -4.70 5.69
C ILE A 73 -4.20 -5.34 6.34
N ILE A 74 -4.26 -5.66 7.64
CA ILE A 74 -3.17 -6.31 8.39
C ILE A 74 -2.85 -7.68 7.81
N LYS A 75 -3.88 -8.50 7.57
CA LYS A 75 -3.73 -9.84 6.99
C LYS A 75 -2.98 -9.76 5.66
N ARG A 76 -3.36 -8.81 4.80
CA ARG A 76 -2.70 -8.60 3.51
C ARG A 76 -1.26 -8.11 3.66
N ALA A 77 -0.99 -7.20 4.59
CA ALA A 77 0.36 -6.73 4.87
C ALA A 77 1.28 -7.85 5.35
N ASN A 78 0.78 -8.71 6.25
CA ASN A 78 1.50 -9.90 6.72
C ASN A 78 1.77 -10.89 5.58
N MET A 79 0.77 -11.18 4.72
CA MET A 79 0.94 -12.03 3.54
C MET A 79 1.99 -11.49 2.56
N MET A 80 2.16 -10.17 2.51
CA MET A 80 3.13 -9.49 1.66
C MET A 80 4.50 -9.31 2.33
N GLY A 81 4.65 -9.76 3.59
CA GLY A 81 5.91 -9.66 4.34
C GLY A 81 6.31 -8.21 4.66
N LEU A 82 5.34 -7.31 4.74
CA LEU A 82 5.56 -5.88 4.92
C LEU A 82 5.95 -5.57 6.37
N SER A 83 6.89 -4.65 6.58
CA SER A 83 7.23 -4.17 7.92
C SER A 83 6.15 -3.21 8.43
N ARG A 84 5.77 -3.32 9.71
CA ARG A 84 4.85 -2.39 10.38
C ARG A 84 5.65 -1.41 11.24
N PRO A 85 5.92 -0.19 10.77
CA PRO A 85 6.66 0.77 11.58
C PRO A 85 5.78 1.38 12.68
N ASP A 86 6.40 1.77 13.79
CA ASP A 86 5.72 2.57 14.82
C ASP A 86 5.36 3.96 14.27
N TYR A 87 4.30 4.56 14.81
CA TYR A 87 3.84 5.91 14.50
C TYR A 87 4.07 6.85 15.70
N GLU A 88 4.13 8.16 15.42
CA GLU A 88 4.32 9.21 16.43
C GLU A 88 3.00 9.62 17.08
N THR A 89 1.92 9.69 16.30
CA THR A 89 0.59 10.09 16.77
C THR A 89 -0.48 9.29 16.06
N PHE A 90 -1.57 9.01 16.76
CA PHE A 90 -2.77 8.37 16.22
C PHE A 90 -4.02 9.05 16.77
N GLU A 91 -4.97 9.35 15.89
CA GLU A 91 -6.27 9.92 16.20
C GLU A 91 -7.36 9.16 15.42
N ALA A 92 -8.31 8.58 16.15
CA ALA A 92 -9.54 8.08 15.55
C ALA A 92 -10.53 9.24 15.37
N ILE A 93 -11.13 9.33 14.18
CA ILE A 93 -12.11 10.37 13.82
C ILE A 93 -13.45 9.67 13.58
N PRO A 94 -14.32 9.56 14.61
CA PRO A 94 -15.54 8.76 14.55
C PRO A 94 -16.44 9.10 13.36
N GLY A 95 -16.87 8.07 12.61
CA GLY A 95 -17.69 8.23 11.41
C GLY A 95 -16.96 8.80 10.19
N HIS A 96 -15.64 9.00 10.25
CA HIS A 96 -14.84 9.61 9.19
C HIS A 96 -13.64 8.75 8.80
N GLY A 97 -12.84 8.31 9.78
CA GLY A 97 -11.60 7.58 9.53
C GLY A 97 -10.58 7.75 10.65
N VAL A 98 -9.30 7.78 10.29
CA VAL A 98 -8.18 7.96 11.20
C VAL A 98 -7.16 8.95 10.65
N MET A 99 -6.43 9.60 11.55
CA MET A 99 -5.25 10.41 11.26
C MET A 99 -4.06 9.86 12.04
N VAL A 100 -2.90 9.90 11.43
CA VAL A 100 -1.65 9.51 12.06
C VAL A 100 -0.49 10.38 11.61
N VAL A 101 0.55 10.42 12.44
CA VAL A 101 1.83 11.03 12.11
C VAL A 101 2.89 9.95 12.08
N TYR A 102 3.59 9.84 10.95
CA TYR A 102 4.73 8.95 10.77
C TYR A 102 5.84 9.67 10.01
N GLU A 103 7.07 9.60 10.53
CA GLU A 103 8.21 10.36 10.02
C GLU A 103 7.90 11.87 9.94
N GLY A 104 7.22 12.40 10.96
CA GLY A 104 6.76 13.78 11.05
C GLY A 104 5.70 14.16 10.01
N LYS A 105 5.11 13.19 9.29
CA LYS A 105 4.17 13.45 8.19
C LYS A 105 2.77 12.95 8.51
N GLU A 106 1.79 13.85 8.36
CA GLU A 106 0.37 13.55 8.52
C GLU A 106 -0.13 12.64 7.39
N ILE A 107 -0.84 11.59 7.78
CA ILE A 107 -1.53 10.65 6.90
C ILE A 107 -2.99 10.52 7.36
N LEU A 108 -3.88 10.56 6.38
CA LEU A 108 -5.32 10.46 6.58
C LEU A 108 -5.85 9.25 5.85
N ILE A 109 -6.68 8.46 6.53
CA ILE A 109 -7.35 7.30 5.95
C ILE A 109 -8.82 7.39 6.34
N GLY A 110 -9.70 7.60 5.38
CA GLY A 110 -11.10 7.87 5.70
C GLY A 110 -12.01 8.04 4.51
N ASN A 111 -13.24 8.40 4.79
CA ASN A 111 -14.26 8.64 3.78
C ASN A 111 -14.12 10.03 3.13
N ARG A 112 -15.01 10.29 2.16
CA ARG A 112 -15.16 11.58 1.46
C ARG A 112 -15.28 12.79 2.38
N ARG A 113 -15.92 12.63 3.55
CA ARG A 113 -16.14 13.73 4.50
C ARG A 113 -14.82 14.13 5.15
N LEU A 114 -14.01 13.17 5.59
CA LEU A 114 -12.66 13.45 6.09
C LEU A 114 -11.82 14.22 5.06
N MET A 115 -11.87 13.78 3.81
CA MET A 115 -11.10 14.40 2.73
C MET A 115 -11.55 15.85 2.47
N LYS A 116 -12.86 16.11 2.46
CA LYS A 116 -13.40 17.48 2.35
C LYS A 116 -12.99 18.35 3.54
N ASP A 117 -13.16 17.85 4.75
CA ASP A 117 -12.86 18.60 5.99
C ASP A 117 -11.37 18.97 6.09
N ARG A 118 -10.49 18.11 5.56
CA ARG A 118 -9.02 18.32 5.56
C ARG A 118 -8.49 18.99 4.28
N GLY A 119 -9.37 19.32 3.32
CA GLY A 119 -9.00 19.99 2.08
C GLY A 119 -8.14 19.14 1.15
N ILE A 120 -8.38 17.82 1.13
CA ILE A 120 -7.71 16.87 0.25
C ILE A 120 -8.47 16.80 -1.08
N PRO A 121 -7.84 17.12 -2.23
CA PRO A 121 -8.50 16.98 -3.53
C PRO A 121 -8.59 15.50 -3.92
N TYR A 122 -9.80 15.02 -4.22
CA TYR A 122 -10.05 13.63 -4.67
C TYR A 122 -11.10 13.51 -5.79
N GLU A 123 -11.70 14.62 -6.18
CA GLU A 123 -12.84 14.70 -7.10
C GLU A 123 -12.50 14.10 -8.48
N ASN A 124 -11.24 14.21 -8.91
CA ASN A 124 -10.76 13.61 -10.16
C ASN A 124 -10.77 12.06 -10.14
N LYS A 125 -11.02 11.44 -8.99
CA LYS A 125 -11.16 9.99 -8.82
C LYS A 125 -12.53 9.56 -8.32
N GLU A 126 -13.48 10.50 -8.20
CA GLU A 126 -14.84 10.24 -7.69
C GLU A 126 -15.51 9.09 -8.45
N ALA A 127 -15.44 9.09 -9.78
CA ALA A 127 -16.05 8.04 -10.60
C ALA A 127 -15.51 6.64 -10.28
N ILE A 128 -14.22 6.52 -9.93
CA ILE A 128 -13.60 5.24 -9.59
C ILE A 128 -14.03 4.80 -8.18
N ILE A 129 -14.09 5.74 -7.25
CA ILE A 129 -14.51 5.48 -5.87
C ILE A 129 -15.98 5.01 -5.88
N SER A 130 -16.86 5.72 -6.59
CA SER A 130 -18.27 5.35 -6.70
C SER A 130 -18.48 4.00 -7.39
N ASP A 131 -17.75 3.70 -8.48
CA ASP A 131 -17.84 2.39 -9.15
C ASP A 131 -17.45 1.22 -8.22
N LEU A 132 -16.46 1.42 -7.35
CA LEU A 132 -16.07 0.41 -6.36
C LEU A 132 -17.14 0.24 -5.28
N GLU A 133 -17.72 1.33 -4.81
CA GLU A 133 -18.81 1.30 -3.83
C GLU A 133 -20.09 0.66 -4.38
N GLU A 134 -20.47 0.99 -5.61
CA GLU A 134 -21.60 0.38 -6.33
C GLU A 134 -21.42 -1.14 -6.48
N LYS A 135 -20.17 -1.62 -6.55
CA LYS A 135 -19.83 -3.05 -6.55
C LYS A 135 -19.84 -3.69 -5.16
N GLY A 136 -20.34 -2.99 -4.15
CA GLY A 136 -20.46 -3.48 -2.78
C GLY A 136 -19.15 -3.45 -1.98
N ASN A 137 -18.20 -2.59 -2.37
CA ASN A 137 -16.98 -2.39 -1.59
C ASN A 137 -17.14 -1.21 -0.64
N THR A 138 -16.62 -1.35 0.58
CA THR A 138 -16.30 -0.20 1.42
C THR A 138 -14.99 0.41 0.91
N VAL A 139 -15.01 1.69 0.55
CA VAL A 139 -13.83 2.40 0.02
C VAL A 139 -13.31 3.43 1.02
N MET A 140 -12.02 3.36 1.33
CA MET A 140 -11.31 4.33 2.17
C MET A 140 -10.29 5.08 1.33
N ILE A 141 -10.33 6.40 1.38
CA ILE A 141 -9.40 7.29 0.68
C ILE A 141 -8.17 7.51 1.57
N VAL A 142 -6.99 7.51 0.96
CA VAL A 142 -5.71 7.66 1.65
C VAL A 142 -5.00 8.91 1.15
N ALA A 143 -4.53 9.73 2.08
CA ALA A 143 -3.80 10.96 1.78
C ALA A 143 -2.57 11.13 2.69
N ARG A 144 -1.53 11.79 2.18
CA ARG A 144 -0.32 12.17 2.93
C ARG A 144 0.03 13.62 2.60
N GLU A 145 0.33 14.43 3.61
CA GLU A 145 0.76 15.83 3.43
C GLU A 145 -0.18 16.61 2.48
N LYS A 146 -1.50 16.48 2.70
CA LYS A 146 -2.57 17.07 1.87
C LYS A 146 -2.70 16.58 0.43
N LYS A 147 -2.02 15.50 0.06
CA LYS A 147 -2.08 14.91 -1.29
C LYS A 147 -2.77 13.56 -1.26
N LEU A 148 -3.67 13.35 -2.22
CA LEU A 148 -4.29 12.06 -2.46
C LEU A 148 -3.20 11.05 -2.87
N MET A 149 -3.14 9.94 -2.16
CA MET A 149 -2.20 8.85 -2.42
C MET A 149 -2.89 7.66 -3.09
N GLY A 150 -4.17 7.45 -2.83
CA GLY A 150 -4.97 6.38 -3.41
C GLY A 150 -6.20 6.06 -2.57
N PHE A 151 -6.72 4.85 -2.73
CA PHE A 151 -7.85 4.33 -1.96
C PHE A 151 -7.69 2.83 -1.74
N ILE A 152 -8.35 2.33 -0.69
CA ILE A 152 -8.47 0.92 -0.33
C ILE A 152 -9.92 0.52 -0.51
N ALA A 153 -10.17 -0.53 -1.28
CA ALA A 153 -11.48 -1.13 -1.41
C ALA A 153 -11.49 -2.52 -0.75
N VAL A 154 -12.40 -2.69 0.22
CA VAL A 154 -12.68 -3.98 0.85
C VAL A 154 -14.08 -4.39 0.52
N ALA A 155 -14.25 -5.60 -0.02
CA ALA A 155 -15.60 -6.08 -0.30
C ALA A 155 -16.30 -6.42 1.00
N ASP A 156 -17.55 -5.99 1.11
CA ASP A 156 -18.40 -6.31 2.24
C ASP A 156 -18.91 -7.75 2.07
N THR A 157 -18.21 -8.73 2.67
CA THR A 157 -18.55 -10.16 2.57
C THR A 157 -19.66 -10.57 3.53
N LEU A 158 -20.77 -9.82 3.57
CA LEU A 158 -22.01 -10.28 4.25
C LEU A 158 -22.78 -11.34 3.44
N LYS A 159 -22.25 -11.82 2.32
CA LYS A 159 -22.74 -13.01 1.61
C LYS A 159 -21.66 -14.06 1.52
N GLU A 160 -21.73 -15.02 2.46
CA GLU A 160 -21.19 -16.38 2.41
C GLU A 160 -19.92 -16.57 1.55
N ASN A 161 -18.76 -16.20 2.12
CA ASN A 161 -17.44 -16.86 1.98
C ASN A 161 -16.34 -15.85 2.34
N ALA A 162 -15.87 -15.91 3.58
CA ALA A 162 -14.86 -15.03 4.18
C ALA A 162 -13.41 -15.29 3.69
N GLY A 163 -13.21 -15.35 2.37
CA GLY A 163 -11.91 -15.62 1.75
C GLY A 163 -11.41 -14.45 0.92
N ASP A 164 -10.74 -13.50 1.58
CA ASP A 164 -9.84 -12.49 1.00
C ASP A 164 -10.41 -11.53 -0.06
N VAL A 165 -10.72 -10.29 0.34
CA VAL A 165 -11.08 -9.25 -0.62
C VAL A 165 -10.45 -7.89 -0.34
N ILE A 166 -9.19 -7.74 -0.75
CA ILE A 166 -8.66 -6.43 -1.14
C ILE A 166 -8.56 -6.43 -2.66
N LYS A 167 -9.54 -5.80 -3.33
CA LYS A 167 -9.50 -5.55 -4.77
C LYS A 167 -9.00 -4.13 -5.02
N GLY A 168 -7.68 -4.01 -5.07
CA GLY A 168 -6.99 -2.91 -5.74
C GLY A 168 -6.68 -1.70 -4.86
N LEU A 169 -5.38 -1.50 -4.60
CA LEU A 169 -4.81 -0.17 -4.45
C LEU A 169 -4.42 0.31 -5.86
N LYS A 170 -5.19 1.23 -6.44
CA LYS A 170 -4.76 1.92 -7.67
C LYS A 170 -3.94 3.13 -7.26
N THR A 171 -2.62 2.99 -7.34
CA THR A 171 -1.71 4.13 -7.30
C THR A 171 -2.02 5.03 -8.50
N LEU A 172 -2.10 6.34 -8.26
CA LEU A 172 -2.39 7.35 -9.28
C LEU A 172 -1.13 7.81 -10.01
#